data_AF-A0A538PIQ1-F1
#
_entry.id   AF-A0A538PIQ1-F1
#
_cell.length_a   1.000
_cell.length_b   1.000
_cell.length_c   1.000
_cell.angle_alpha   90.00
_cell.angle_beta   90.00
_cell.angle_gamma   90.00
#
_symmetry.space_group_name_H-M   'P 1'
#
loop_
_entity.id
_entity.type
_entity.pdbx_description
1 polymer ?
#
loop_
_entity_poly.entity_id
_entity_poly.type
_entity_poly.pdbx_seq_one_letter_code
_entity_poly.pdbx_strand_id
1 'polypeptide(L)' 'LDVSLGQHVEQGDVVGAVGATGRVTGAHLHWGMNWYDVAIDPQLIAGPMPK' A
#
# COMPACT_ATOMS: atom_id res chain seq x y z
N LEU A 1 -11.68 -0.68 3.92
CA LEU A 1 -10.63 -1.64 4.29
C LEU A 1 -11.34 -2.97 4.25
N ASP A 2 -10.95 -3.80 3.30
CA ASP A 2 -11.73 -4.98 2.92
C ASP A 2 -11.09 -6.25 3.49
N VAL A 3 -10.14 -6.07 4.41
CA VAL A 3 -9.41 -7.10 5.16
C VAL A 3 -9.49 -6.82 6.66
N SER A 4 -9.29 -7.86 7.47
CA SER A 4 -9.30 -7.80 8.93
C SER A 4 -7.90 -7.95 9.54
N LEU A 5 -7.73 -7.48 10.79
CA LEU A 5 -6.48 -7.69 11.54
C LEU A 5 -6.20 -9.19 11.69
N GLY A 6 -4.96 -9.60 11.40
CA GLY A 6 -4.53 -11.00 11.45
C GLY A 6 -4.94 -11.84 10.24
N GLN A 7 -5.68 -11.29 9.28
CA GLN A 7 -6.00 -11.98 8.03
C GLN A 7 -4.72 -12.18 7.21
N HIS A 8 -4.47 -13.43 6.79
CA HIS A 8 -3.46 -13.73 5.77
C HIS A 8 -3.99 -13.32 4.39
N VAL A 9 -3.14 -12.71 3.57
CA VAL A 9 -3.47 -12.27 2.21
C VAL A 9 -2.46 -12.82 1.22
N GLU A 10 -2.93 -13.12 0.02
CA GLU A 10 -2.11 -13.56 -1.11
C GLU A 10 -1.90 -12.41 -2.11
N GLN A 11 -0.88 -12.56 -2.97
CA GLN A 11 -0.63 -11.55 -4.00
C GLN A 11 -1.82 -11.46 -4.96
N GLY A 12 -2.36 -10.25 -5.10
CA GLY A 12 -3.52 -9.98 -5.95
C GLY A 12 -4.83 -9.81 -5.18
N ASP A 13 -4.85 -10.13 -3.89
CA ASP A 13 -6.02 -9.89 -3.05
C ASP A 13 -6.36 -8.40 -2.93
N VAL A 14 -7.65 -8.10 -2.95
CA VAL A 14 -8.15 -6.74 -2.72
C VAL A 14 -8.11 -6.46 -1.22
N VAL A 15 -7.28 -5.50 -0.83
CA VAL A 15 -7.15 -5.06 0.59
C VAL A 15 -7.98 -3.82 0.92
N GLY A 16 -8.41 -3.08 -0.09
CA GLY A 16 -9.19 -1.85 0.06
C GLY A 16 -9.22 -1.01 -1.22
N ALA A 17 -10.01 0.05 -1.18
CA ALA A 17 -10.05 1.07 -2.23
C ALA A 17 -9.15 2.27 -1.92
N VAL A 18 -8.61 2.90 -2.97
CA VAL A 18 -7.95 4.21 -2.87
C VAL A 18 -8.95 5.26 -2.39
N GLY A 19 -8.49 6.23 -1.60
CA GLY A 19 -9.35 7.27 -1.05
C GLY A 19 -8.62 8.58 -0.79
N ALA A 20 -9.29 9.45 -0.03
CA ALA A 20 -8.80 10.77 0.35
C ALA A 20 -9.09 11.09 1.83
N THR A 21 -9.02 10.08 2.70
CA THR A 21 -9.24 10.25 4.14
C THR A 21 -7.97 10.76 4.84
N GLY A 22 -8.12 11.65 5.83
CA GLY A 22 -7.00 12.21 6.60
C GLY A 22 -6.51 13.56 6.04
N ARG A 23 -5.23 13.88 6.24
CA ARG A 23 -4.65 15.18 5.81
C ARG A 23 -4.10 15.07 4.38
N VAL A 24 -5.00 15.23 3.41
CA VAL A 24 -4.71 15.08 1.97
C VAL A 24 -5.43 16.16 1.16
N THR A 25 -4.95 16.45 -0.06
CA THR A 25 -5.56 17.43 -0.98
C THR A 25 -6.47 16.80 -2.05
N GLY A 26 -6.40 15.47 -2.22
CA GLY A 26 -7.16 14.71 -3.20
C GLY A 26 -6.88 13.22 -3.10
N ALA A 27 -7.61 12.42 -3.88
CA ALA A 27 -7.48 10.96 -3.85
C ALA A 27 -6.14 10.50 -4.41
N HIS A 28 -5.41 9.69 -3.64
CA HIS A 28 -4.13 9.11 -4.05
C HIS A 28 -3.81 7.87 -3.21
N LEU A 29 -2.91 7.03 -3.72
CA LEU A 29 -2.35 5.91 -2.98
C LEU A 29 -0.99 6.29 -2.41
N HIS A 30 -0.84 6.20 -1.09
CA HIS A 30 0.48 6.17 -0.47
C HIS A 30 0.92 4.71 -0.36
N TRP A 31 2.01 4.35 -1.06
CA TRP A 31 2.61 3.01 -1.01
C TRP A 31 4.01 3.12 -0.42
N GLY A 32 4.29 2.39 0.66
CA GLY A 32 5.56 2.41 1.38
C GLY A 32 5.98 1.01 1.82
N MET A 33 7.28 0.84 2.04
CA MET A 33 7.87 -0.45 2.41
C MET A 33 8.95 -0.24 3.47
N ASN A 34 8.96 -1.13 4.46
CA ASN A 34 10.03 -1.22 5.44
C ASN A 34 10.74 -2.56 5.30
N TRP A 35 12.07 -2.55 5.42
CA TRP A 35 12.85 -3.75 5.69
C TRP A 35 13.26 -3.72 7.16
N TYR A 36 12.64 -4.59 7.97
CA TYR A 36 12.59 -4.43 9.42
C TYR A 36 12.06 -3.03 9.79
N ASP A 37 12.80 -2.27 10.59
CA ASP A 37 12.40 -0.94 11.05
C ASP A 37 12.92 0.20 10.15
N VAL A 38 13.48 -0.13 8.98
CA VAL A 38 14.06 0.85 8.06
C VAL A 38 13.16 1.04 6.85
N ALA A 39 12.70 2.26 6.63
CA ALA A 39 11.99 2.63 5.40
C ALA A 39 12.93 2.58 4.20
N ILE A 40 12.50 1.92 3.12
CA ILE A 40 13.25 1.80 1.87
C ILE A 40 12.40 2.27 0.69
N ASP A 41 13.05 2.59 -0.44
CA ASP A 41 12.35 2.94 -1.67
C ASP A 41 11.64 1.70 -2.25
N PRO A 42 10.29 1.66 -2.27
CA PRO A 42 9.55 0.50 -2.77
C PRO A 42 9.75 0.29 -4.27
N GLN A 43 10.09 1.31 -5.05
CA GLN A 43 10.26 1.16 -6.51
C GLN A 43 11.45 0.27 -6.88
N LEU A 44 12.48 0.24 -6.04
CA LEU A 44 13.66 -0.61 -6.24
C LEU A 44 13.33 -2.11 -6.06
N ILE A 45 12.22 -2.44 -5.41
CA ILE A 45 11.83 -3.82 -5.06
C ILE A 45 10.57 -4.26 -5.82
N ALA A 46 9.50 -3.47 -5.76
CA ALA A 46 8.21 -3.80 -6.37
C ALA A 46 8.17 -3.51 -7.89
N GLY A 47 9.16 -2.76 -8.39
CA GLY A 47 9.20 -2.32 -9.78
C GLY A 47 8.21 -1.19 -10.09
N PRO A 48 8.08 -0.81 -11.37
CA PRO A 48 7.17 0.24 -11.78
C PRO A 48 5.71 -0.18 -11.58
N MET A 49 4.88 0.72 -11.06
CA MET A 49 3.45 0.46 -11.01
C MET A 49 2.87 0.41 -12.44
N PRO A 50 1.96 -0.55 -12.73
CA PRO A 50 1.23 -0.57 -13.99
C PRO A 50 0.51 0.76 -14.21
N LYS A 51 0.42 1.20 -15.47
CA LYS A 51 -0.37 2.39 -15.85
C LYS A 51 -1.85 2.08 -15.89
#